data_AF-A0A2V6EZQ2-F1
#
_entry.id   AF-A0A2V6EZQ2-F1
#
_cell.length_a   1.000
_cell.length_b   1.000
_cell.length_c   1.000
_cell.angle_alpha   90.00
_cell.angle_beta   90.00
_cell.angle_gamma   90.00
#
_symmetry.space_group_name_H-M   'P 1'
#
loop_
_entity.id
_entity.type
_entity.pdbx_description
1 polymer ?
#
loop_
_entity_poly.entity_id
_entity_poly.type
_entity_poly.pdbx_seq_one_letter_code
_entity_poly.pdbx_strand_id
1 'polypeptide(L)'
;MIQKNWTLRKSRRIWAAATSVAISGWAEAGGPKGMVQGKLEGSFEAAGKTDDANALTGAGQIFLRDGQLQQYSLLVALGQILQIEELTQLHLEQAQAKYHISPGLVTIDELTLRSPNIRLSAAGTVTFSGKLRLDSQLAINEKIRAQLFKPIRENFRPISEAGYSAVDFQVAGTLDHPKSNLMERMVGRDLKDFVSGFFGGKKSERSKNKKPADATAKQPEQATPTSTPAATIDPILPAVVATPSPP
;
A
#
# COMPACT_ATOMS: atom_id res chain seq x y z
N MET A 1 -0.63 -15.95 38.33
CA MET A 1 -0.64 -17.38 37.95
C MET A 1 -2.00 -17.66 37.31
N ILE A 2 -2.11 -17.68 35.99
CA ILE A 2 -3.39 -17.91 35.29
C ILE A 2 -3.21 -19.12 34.38
N GLN A 3 -3.95 -20.17 34.69
CA GLN A 3 -3.96 -21.45 33.97
C GLN A 3 -4.59 -21.29 32.59
N LYS A 4 -3.90 -21.79 31.56
CA LYS A 4 -4.46 -22.05 30.23
C LYS A 4 -4.62 -23.55 30.08
N ASN A 5 -5.86 -24.04 30.06
CA ASN A 5 -6.16 -25.41 29.64
C ASN A 5 -6.71 -25.39 28.22
N TRP A 6 -5.94 -25.92 27.28
CA TRP A 6 -6.37 -26.26 25.92
C TRP A 6 -6.46 -27.78 25.83
N THR A 7 -7.67 -28.33 25.74
CA THR A 7 -7.89 -29.74 25.40
C THR A 7 -8.31 -29.84 23.94
N LEU A 8 -7.36 -30.18 23.05
CA LEU A 8 -7.67 -30.65 21.70
C LEU A 8 -8.18 -32.10 21.78
N ARG A 9 -9.48 -32.30 21.62
CA ARG A 9 -10.05 -33.63 21.38
C ARG A 9 -10.18 -33.84 19.87
N LYS A 10 -9.38 -34.76 19.31
CA LYS A 10 -9.50 -35.23 17.93
C LYS A 10 -10.90 -35.81 17.71
N SER A 11 -11.71 -35.20 16.84
CA SER A 11 -12.81 -35.89 16.17
C SER A 11 -13.03 -35.32 14.78
N ARG A 12 -13.19 -36.22 13.81
CA ARG A 12 -13.32 -35.95 12.37
C ARG A 12 -14.66 -35.28 12.06
N ARG A 13 -14.65 -34.38 11.07
CA ARG A 13 -15.76 -33.51 10.56
C ARG A 13 -15.99 -32.28 11.45
N ILE A 14 -15.22 -31.22 11.18
CA ILE A 14 -15.41 -29.92 11.82
C ILE A 14 -16.28 -29.08 10.87
N TRP A 15 -17.55 -28.89 11.24
CA TRP A 15 -18.27 -27.70 10.82
C TRP A 15 -17.63 -26.54 11.58
N ALA A 16 -16.98 -25.59 10.88
CA ALA A 16 -16.43 -24.42 11.53
C ALA A 16 -17.58 -23.55 12.02
N ALA A 17 -17.85 -23.60 13.33
CA ALA A 17 -18.79 -22.71 13.98
C ALA A 17 -18.23 -21.29 13.97
N ALA A 18 -19.05 -20.32 13.54
CA ALA A 18 -18.79 -18.90 13.71
C ALA A 18 -18.44 -18.64 15.18
N THR A 19 -17.16 -18.43 15.45
CA THR A 19 -16.66 -18.22 16.81
C THR A 19 -16.48 -16.72 16.96
N SER A 20 -17.50 -16.04 17.48
CA SER A 20 -17.38 -14.63 17.86
C SER A 20 -16.39 -14.54 19.03
N VAL A 21 -15.14 -14.20 18.74
CA VAL A 21 -14.12 -13.99 19.78
C VAL A 21 -14.12 -12.52 20.16
N ALA A 22 -14.87 -12.19 21.22
CA ALA A 22 -14.70 -10.90 21.89
C ALA A 22 -13.41 -10.96 22.71
N ILE A 23 -12.32 -10.41 22.18
CA ILE A 23 -11.11 -10.16 22.97
C ILE A 23 -11.38 -8.91 23.80
N SER A 24 -11.90 -9.06 25.02
CA SER A 24 -11.93 -7.99 26.01
C SER A 24 -10.79 -8.21 26.99
N GLY A 25 -9.69 -7.47 26.79
CA GLY A 25 -8.52 -7.57 27.63
C GLY A 25 -7.64 -6.33 27.51
N TRP A 26 -6.87 -6.07 28.56
CA TRP A 26 -5.68 -5.21 28.50
C TRP A 26 -4.61 -6.00 27.76
N ALA A 27 -4.83 -6.23 26.46
CA ALA A 27 -3.91 -6.96 25.63
C ALA A 27 -2.94 -5.95 25.02
N GLU A 28 -1.63 -6.20 25.12
CA GLU A 28 -0.69 -5.71 24.12
C GLU A 28 -1.27 -6.10 22.77
N ALA A 29 -1.79 -5.12 22.03
CA ALA A 29 -2.50 -5.36 20.79
C ALA A 29 -1.48 -5.77 19.73
N GLY A 30 -1.16 -7.07 19.68
CA GLY A 30 -0.52 -7.78 18.55
C GLY A 30 0.87 -7.33 18.10
N GLY A 31 1.44 -6.25 18.62
CA GLY A 31 2.75 -5.73 18.25
C GLY A 31 3.88 -6.21 19.18
N PRO A 32 5.15 -5.99 18.80
CA PRO A 32 6.29 -6.07 19.71
C PRO A 32 5.99 -5.28 20.99
N LYS A 33 6.51 -5.76 22.13
CA LYS A 33 6.14 -5.19 23.43
C LYS A 33 6.24 -3.67 23.47
N GLY A 34 5.18 -3.01 23.89
CA GLY A 34 5.11 -1.54 24.02
C GLY A 34 4.77 -0.74 22.75
N MET A 35 4.62 -1.37 21.57
CA MET A 35 4.33 -0.66 20.32
C MET A 35 2.88 -0.18 20.20
N VAL A 36 1.94 -0.98 20.73
CA VAL A 36 0.50 -0.68 20.73
C VAL A 36 -0.07 -0.90 22.12
N GLN A 37 -0.75 0.11 22.66
CA GLN A 37 -1.46 0.06 23.94
C GLN A 37 -2.90 0.52 23.74
N GLY A 38 -3.82 0.10 24.62
CA GLY A 38 -5.21 0.54 24.64
C GLY A 38 -6.21 -0.57 24.90
N LYS A 39 -7.50 -0.26 24.74
CA LYS A 39 -8.60 -1.23 24.84
C LYS A 39 -8.93 -1.74 23.45
N LEU A 40 -8.54 -2.98 23.17
CA LEU A 40 -8.83 -3.66 21.92
C LEU A 40 -10.16 -4.41 22.04
N GLU A 41 -11.01 -4.28 21.04
CA GLU A 41 -12.25 -5.03 20.87
C GLU A 41 -12.33 -5.49 19.42
N GLY A 42 -13.00 -6.60 19.15
CA GLY A 42 -13.16 -7.05 17.77
C GLY A 42 -14.07 -8.25 17.63
N SER A 43 -14.46 -8.51 16.40
CA SER A 43 -15.16 -9.71 15.96
C SER A 43 -14.49 -10.23 14.70
N PHE A 44 -14.51 -11.55 14.55
CA PHE A 44 -13.95 -12.22 13.39
C PHE A 44 -14.74 -13.49 13.11
N GLU A 45 -15.08 -13.68 11.85
CA GLU A 45 -15.72 -14.88 11.34
C GLU A 45 -14.88 -15.41 10.20
N ALA A 46 -14.56 -16.70 10.24
CA ALA A 46 -13.88 -17.37 9.16
C ALA A 46 -14.38 -18.78 8.95
N ALA A 47 -14.32 -19.19 7.69
CA ALA A 47 -14.58 -20.53 7.22
C ALA A 47 -13.41 -21.00 6.36
N GLY A 48 -13.14 -22.29 6.35
CA GLY A 48 -12.05 -22.86 5.57
C GLY A 48 -11.31 -23.95 6.29
N LYS A 49 -10.37 -24.54 5.57
CA LYS A 49 -9.45 -25.53 6.12
C LYS A 49 -8.28 -24.83 6.76
N THR A 50 -8.03 -25.09 8.05
CA THR A 50 -6.97 -24.43 8.81
C THR A 50 -5.56 -24.81 8.33
N ASP A 51 -5.44 -25.93 7.62
CA ASP A 51 -4.22 -26.44 6.99
C ASP A 51 -4.03 -25.98 5.54
N ASP A 52 -5.01 -25.24 4.96
CA ASP A 52 -4.94 -24.71 3.61
C ASP A 52 -5.33 -23.22 3.61
N ALA A 53 -4.32 -22.36 3.61
CA ALA A 53 -4.52 -20.91 3.57
C ALA A 53 -5.33 -20.47 2.33
N ASN A 54 -5.27 -21.21 1.22
CA ASN A 54 -6.04 -20.90 0.01
C ASN A 54 -7.52 -21.32 0.13
N ALA A 55 -7.91 -22.01 1.19
CA ALA A 55 -9.30 -22.31 1.49
C ALA A 55 -9.90 -21.39 2.55
N LEU A 56 -9.12 -20.44 3.09
CA LEU A 56 -9.57 -19.54 4.14
C LEU A 56 -10.36 -18.36 3.55
N THR A 57 -11.59 -18.20 4.01
CA THR A 57 -12.42 -17.03 3.80
C THR A 57 -12.90 -16.49 5.13
N GLY A 58 -13.15 -15.20 5.20
CA GLY A 58 -13.66 -14.60 6.43
C GLY A 58 -13.82 -13.10 6.36
N ALA A 59 -14.32 -12.53 7.44
CA ALA A 59 -14.40 -11.11 7.65
C ALA A 59 -14.21 -10.79 9.12
N GLY A 60 -13.69 -9.62 9.40
CA GLY A 60 -13.49 -9.18 10.76
C GLY A 60 -13.49 -7.68 10.88
N GLN A 61 -13.72 -7.24 12.11
CA GLN A 61 -13.59 -5.87 12.50
C GLN A 61 -12.85 -5.79 13.83
N ILE A 62 -11.92 -4.84 13.91
CA ILE A 62 -11.16 -4.56 15.11
C ILE A 62 -11.35 -3.08 15.44
N PHE A 63 -11.52 -2.79 16.71
CA PHE A 63 -11.59 -1.45 17.28
C PHE A 63 -10.56 -1.34 18.40
N LEU A 64 -9.88 -0.20 18.45
CA LEU A 64 -9.00 0.17 19.54
C LEU A 64 -9.45 1.51 20.09
N ARG A 65 -9.66 1.61 21.39
CA ARG A 65 -10.02 2.86 22.09
C ARG A 65 -8.93 3.23 23.09
N ASP A 66 -8.78 4.53 23.33
CA ASP A 66 -7.80 5.09 24.26
C ASP A 66 -6.39 4.53 23.98
N GLY A 67 -6.05 4.46 22.70
CA GLY A 67 -4.88 3.74 22.22
C GLY A 67 -3.62 4.60 22.16
N GLN A 68 -2.46 3.96 22.18
CA GLN A 68 -1.20 4.61 21.84
C GLN A 68 -0.44 3.74 20.85
N LEU A 69 -0.01 4.36 19.75
CA LEU A 69 0.91 3.76 18.79
C LEU A 69 2.26 4.48 18.91
N GLN A 70 3.28 3.73 19.29
CA GLN A 70 4.63 4.25 19.41
C GLN A 70 5.58 3.44 18.54
N GLN A 71 6.58 4.12 17.97
CA GLN A 71 7.68 3.47 17.25
C GLN A 71 7.27 2.64 16.03
N TYR A 72 6.07 2.87 15.47
CA TYR A 72 5.70 2.23 14.20
C TYR A 72 6.48 2.86 13.05
N SER A 73 7.33 2.06 12.41
CA SER A 73 8.33 2.53 11.43
C SER A 73 7.74 3.45 10.36
N LEU A 74 6.54 3.13 9.85
CA LEU A 74 5.84 3.99 8.90
C LEU A 74 5.46 5.34 9.52
N LEU A 75 4.82 5.34 10.69
CA LEU A 75 4.36 6.58 11.32
C LEU A 75 5.54 7.48 11.72
N VAL A 76 6.63 6.88 12.22
CA VAL A 76 7.88 7.58 12.51
C VAL A 76 8.45 8.23 11.25
N ALA A 77 8.52 7.50 10.13
CA ALA A 77 8.98 8.04 8.86
C ALA A 77 8.10 9.19 8.37
N LEU A 78 6.77 9.07 8.48
CA LEU A 78 5.84 10.15 8.11
C LEU A 78 6.04 11.38 9.00
N GLY A 79 6.19 11.19 10.32
CA GLY A 79 6.45 12.26 11.27
C GLY A 79 7.73 13.04 10.97
N GLN A 80 8.80 12.34 10.57
CA GLN A 80 10.07 12.97 10.19
C GLN A 80 9.95 13.76 8.88
N ILE A 81 9.27 13.22 7.87
CA ILE A 81 9.09 13.88 6.56
C ILE A 81 8.25 15.15 6.71
N LEU A 82 7.18 15.06 7.49
CA LEU A 82 6.22 16.15 7.69
C LEU A 82 6.61 17.09 8.81
N GLN A 83 7.62 16.75 9.61
CA GLN A 83 7.98 17.44 10.85
C GLN A 83 6.79 17.52 11.83
N ILE A 84 6.05 16.42 11.97
CA ILE A 84 4.92 16.28 12.90
C ILE A 84 5.32 15.29 13.98
N GLU A 85 5.55 15.78 15.19
CA GLU A 85 5.99 14.97 16.33
C GLU A 85 4.91 13.97 16.76
N GLU A 86 3.64 14.36 16.68
CA GLU A 86 2.48 13.54 17.04
C GLU A 86 2.36 12.26 16.19
N LEU A 87 2.99 12.18 15.02
CA LEU A 87 3.04 10.94 14.23
C LEU A 87 4.05 9.92 14.81
N THR A 88 5.06 10.36 15.54
CA THR A 88 6.06 9.45 16.15
C THR A 88 5.51 8.76 17.40
N GLN A 89 4.61 9.44 18.11
CA GLN A 89 3.89 8.97 19.29
C GLN A 89 2.41 9.32 19.13
N LEU A 90 1.70 8.47 18.40
CA LEU A 90 0.32 8.74 18.04
C LEU A 90 -0.62 8.29 19.15
N HIS A 91 -1.21 9.27 19.84
CA HIS A 91 -2.30 9.05 20.78
C HIS A 91 -3.62 8.91 20.02
N LEU A 92 -4.25 7.75 20.14
CA LEU A 92 -5.48 7.42 19.46
C LEU A 92 -6.66 7.58 20.40
N GLU A 93 -7.64 8.39 19.98
CA GLU A 93 -8.98 8.36 20.57
C GLU A 93 -9.69 7.07 20.12
N GLN A 94 -9.53 6.76 18.84
CA GLN A 94 -10.13 5.58 18.22
C GLN A 94 -9.28 5.11 17.05
N ALA A 95 -9.15 3.80 16.91
CA ALA A 95 -8.74 3.16 15.67
C ALA A 95 -9.71 2.04 15.32
N GLN A 96 -9.88 1.81 14.03
CA GLN A 96 -10.77 0.78 13.50
C GLN A 96 -10.17 0.17 12.25
N ALA A 97 -10.27 -1.15 12.13
CA ALA A 97 -9.95 -1.88 10.91
C ALA A 97 -11.12 -2.81 10.57
N LYS A 98 -11.65 -2.70 9.35
CA LYS A 98 -12.54 -3.69 8.73
C LYS A 98 -11.76 -4.38 7.63
N TYR A 99 -11.86 -5.70 7.59
CA TYR A 99 -11.17 -6.49 6.59
C TYR A 99 -11.97 -7.72 6.23
N HIS A 100 -11.71 -8.23 5.03
CA HIS A 100 -12.15 -9.55 4.61
C HIS A 100 -10.97 -10.36 4.09
N ILE A 101 -11.10 -11.67 4.21
CA ILE A 101 -10.12 -12.65 3.79
C ILE A 101 -10.74 -13.43 2.63
N SER A 102 -9.99 -13.47 1.53
CA SER A 102 -10.21 -14.36 0.40
C SER A 102 -9.01 -15.31 0.29
N PRO A 103 -9.12 -16.40 -0.48
CA PRO A 103 -8.00 -17.29 -0.76
C PRO A 103 -6.71 -16.53 -1.12
N GLY A 104 -5.69 -16.64 -0.26
CA GLY A 104 -4.37 -16.03 -0.47
C GLY A 104 -4.27 -14.52 -0.24
N LEU A 105 -5.36 -13.83 0.12
CA LEU A 105 -5.41 -12.36 0.17
C LEU A 105 -6.28 -11.84 1.32
N VAL A 106 -5.74 -10.89 2.07
CA VAL A 106 -6.50 -10.04 3.00
C VAL A 106 -6.76 -8.71 2.31
N THR A 107 -8.02 -8.30 2.29
CA THR A 107 -8.41 -6.96 1.85
C THR A 107 -8.75 -6.14 3.08
N ILE A 108 -8.15 -4.97 3.20
CA ILE A 108 -8.49 -3.97 4.20
C ILE A 108 -9.52 -3.04 3.55
N ASP A 109 -10.78 -3.23 3.92
CA ASP A 109 -11.89 -2.43 3.42
C ASP A 109 -11.84 -1.00 3.99
N GLU A 110 -11.48 -0.90 5.26
CA GLU A 110 -11.41 0.37 5.97
C GLU A 110 -10.40 0.26 7.12
N LEU A 111 -9.34 1.04 7.08
CA LEU A 111 -8.49 1.32 8.23
C LEU A 111 -8.65 2.80 8.56
N THR A 112 -8.98 3.12 9.80
CA THR A 112 -9.01 4.50 10.30
C THR A 112 -8.30 4.59 11.64
N LEU A 113 -7.40 5.56 11.77
CA LEU A 113 -6.75 5.97 13.01
C LEU A 113 -7.13 7.42 13.26
N ARG A 114 -7.72 7.71 14.42
CA ARG A 114 -8.17 9.04 14.81
C ARG A 114 -7.45 9.47 16.09
N SER A 115 -6.79 10.61 15.97
CA SER A 115 -6.19 11.36 17.08
C SER A 115 -6.78 12.77 17.11
N PRO A 116 -6.50 13.57 18.16
CA PRO A 116 -7.06 14.92 18.28
C PRO A 116 -6.73 15.85 17.10
N ASN A 117 -5.56 15.69 16.48
CA ASN A 117 -5.08 16.58 15.41
C ASN A 117 -4.88 15.91 14.06
N ILE A 118 -4.85 14.57 14.04
CA ILE A 118 -4.45 13.77 12.88
C ILE A 118 -5.44 12.63 12.67
N ARG A 119 -5.78 12.41 11.40
CA ARG A 119 -6.55 11.26 10.95
C ARG A 119 -5.77 10.56 9.87
N LEU A 120 -5.56 9.27 10.03
CA LEU A 120 -5.02 8.41 8.99
C LEU A 120 -6.12 7.47 8.54
N SER A 121 -6.39 7.40 7.25
CA SER A 121 -7.24 6.38 6.67
C SER A 121 -6.50 5.61 5.60
N ALA A 122 -6.85 4.34 5.42
CA ALA A 122 -6.32 3.53 4.34
C ALA A 122 -7.29 2.42 3.93
N ALA A 123 -7.18 1.99 2.69
CA ALA A 123 -7.79 0.77 2.17
C ALA A 123 -6.82 0.09 1.21
N GLY A 124 -6.96 -1.22 1.03
CA GLY A 124 -6.10 -1.94 0.08
C GLY A 124 -5.96 -3.41 0.43
N THR A 125 -4.78 -3.96 0.17
CA THR A 125 -4.56 -5.41 0.24
C THR A 125 -3.27 -5.77 0.95
N VAL A 126 -3.30 -6.94 1.59
CA VAL A 126 -2.17 -7.59 2.24
C VAL A 126 -2.21 -9.06 1.87
N THR A 127 -1.15 -9.57 1.25
CA THR A 127 -1.01 -11.01 0.98
C THR A 127 -0.57 -11.75 2.25
N PHE A 128 -0.79 -13.06 2.33
CA PHE A 128 -0.28 -13.86 3.46
C PHE A 128 1.25 -13.92 3.54
N SER A 129 1.96 -13.56 2.46
CA SER A 129 3.42 -13.35 2.47
C SER A 129 3.85 -12.02 3.13
N GLY A 130 2.89 -11.22 3.63
CA GLY A 130 3.12 -9.93 4.26
C GLY A 130 3.35 -8.77 3.29
N LYS A 131 3.27 -9.00 1.97
CA LYS A 131 3.28 -7.90 0.98
C LYS A 131 2.00 -7.11 1.07
N LEU A 132 2.12 -5.78 1.18
CA LEU A 132 1.00 -4.87 1.30
C LEU A 132 0.99 -3.82 0.19
N ARG A 133 -0.20 -3.34 -0.15
CA ARG A 133 -0.46 -2.16 -0.96
C ARG A 133 -1.70 -1.46 -0.41
N LEU A 134 -1.52 -0.24 0.07
CA LEU A 134 -2.56 0.57 0.69
C LEU A 134 -2.62 1.92 0.00
N ASP A 135 -3.82 2.32 -0.41
CA ASP A 135 -4.13 3.70 -0.74
C ASP A 135 -4.52 4.39 0.58
N SER A 136 -3.77 5.41 0.94
CA SER A 136 -3.82 6.04 2.27
C SER A 136 -4.06 7.54 2.15
N GLN A 137 -4.70 8.11 3.17
CA GLN A 137 -4.91 9.55 3.29
C GLN A 137 -4.53 9.99 4.68
N LEU A 138 -3.70 11.03 4.75
CA LEU A 138 -3.35 11.70 5.99
C LEU A 138 -4.07 13.05 6.03
N ALA A 139 -5.03 13.19 6.94
CA ALA A 139 -5.70 14.44 7.22
C ALA A 139 -5.18 15.04 8.53
N ILE A 140 -4.98 16.35 8.52
CA ILE A 140 -4.50 17.13 9.65
C ILE A 140 -5.38 18.35 9.85
N ASN A 141 -5.52 18.80 11.09
CA ASN A 141 -6.25 20.03 11.38
C ASN A 141 -5.42 21.28 11.04
N GLU A 142 -6.05 22.45 11.15
CA GLU A 142 -5.41 23.74 10.89
C GLU A 142 -4.19 24.02 11.77
N LYS A 143 -4.19 23.56 13.03
CA LYS A 143 -3.07 23.74 13.96
C LYS A 143 -1.80 23.08 13.42
N ILE A 144 -1.88 21.79 13.10
CA ILE A 144 -0.74 21.04 12.55
C ILE A 144 -0.36 21.62 11.19
N ARG A 145 -1.36 21.91 10.34
CA ARG A 145 -1.13 22.48 9.01
C ARG A 145 -0.39 23.82 9.06
N ALA A 146 -0.64 24.66 10.06
CA ALA A 146 0.04 25.95 10.23
C ALA A 146 1.51 25.80 10.65
N GLN A 147 1.87 24.70 11.32
CA GLN A 147 3.24 24.36 11.72
C GLN A 147 4.06 23.78 10.57
N LEU A 148 3.41 23.23 9.54
CA LEU A 148 4.09 22.72 8.35
C LEU A 148 4.78 23.83 7.58
N PHE A 149 5.97 23.54 7.08
CA PHE A 149 6.66 24.44 6.17
C PHE A 149 5.86 24.61 4.86
N LYS A 150 5.96 25.80 4.27
CA LYS A 150 5.07 26.27 3.19
C LYS A 150 4.93 25.27 2.02
N PRO A 151 6.02 24.77 1.40
CA PRO A 151 5.90 23.78 0.32
C PRO A 151 5.15 22.49 0.70
N ILE A 152 5.32 21.97 1.92
CA ILE A 152 4.52 20.80 2.35
C ILE A 152 3.06 21.19 2.57
N ARG A 153 2.81 22.34 3.21
CA ARG A 153 1.46 22.82 3.53
C ARG A 153 0.55 22.95 2.31
N GLU A 154 1.12 23.32 1.16
CA GLU A 154 0.42 23.51 -0.12
C GLU A 154 -0.05 22.18 -0.76
N ASN A 155 0.53 21.05 -0.32
CA ASN A 155 0.09 19.73 -0.77
C ASN A 155 -1.17 19.23 -0.06
N PHE A 156 -1.46 19.74 1.14
CA PHE A 156 -2.66 19.43 1.89
C PHE A 156 -3.85 20.24 1.37
N ARG A 157 -4.87 19.53 0.85
CA ARG A 157 -6.10 20.12 0.30
C ARG A 157 -7.23 20.02 1.31
N PRO A 158 -8.11 21.04 1.44
CA PRO A 158 -9.29 20.94 2.28
C PRO A 158 -10.13 19.70 1.91
N ILE A 159 -10.65 19.02 2.92
CA ILE A 159 -11.58 17.89 2.76
C ILE A 159 -12.98 18.27 3.25
N SER A 160 -13.95 17.37 3.12
CA SER A 160 -15.33 17.59 3.56
C SER A 160 -15.46 17.87 5.06
N GLU A 161 -14.48 17.41 5.84
CA GLU A 161 -14.43 17.67 7.27
C GLU A 161 -13.87 19.08 7.56
N ALA A 162 -14.69 19.91 8.20
CA ALA A 162 -14.36 21.29 8.51
C ALA A 162 -13.09 21.39 9.39
N GLY A 163 -12.19 22.30 9.01
CA GLY A 163 -10.94 22.52 9.73
C GLY A 163 -9.86 21.46 9.47
N TYR A 164 -10.10 20.50 8.55
CA TYR A 164 -9.12 19.51 8.14
C TYR A 164 -8.69 19.70 6.69
N SER A 165 -7.43 19.38 6.43
CA SER A 165 -6.87 19.24 5.09
C SER A 165 -6.11 17.94 4.98
N ALA A 166 -6.13 17.31 3.82
CA ALA A 166 -5.55 16.00 3.62
C ALA A 166 -4.60 15.91 2.43
N VAL A 167 -3.73 14.92 2.49
CA VAL A 167 -2.86 14.49 1.40
C VAL A 167 -3.02 12.99 1.20
N ASP A 168 -3.17 12.58 -0.04
CA ASP A 168 -3.26 11.17 -0.43
C ASP A 168 -1.88 10.64 -0.79
N PHE A 169 -1.60 9.42 -0.39
CA PHE A 169 -0.35 8.72 -0.65
C PHE A 169 -0.59 7.21 -0.70
N GLN A 170 0.42 6.48 -1.14
CA GLN A 170 0.40 5.02 -1.24
C GLN A 170 1.48 4.44 -0.36
N VAL A 171 1.12 3.34 0.31
CA VAL A 171 2.04 2.52 1.08
C VAL A 171 2.16 1.17 0.40
N ALA A 172 3.38 0.74 0.11
CA ALA A 172 3.69 -0.54 -0.51
C ALA A 172 4.84 -1.24 0.22
N GLY A 173 5.17 -2.46 -0.16
CA GLY A 173 6.30 -3.21 0.41
C GLY A 173 5.83 -4.35 1.27
N THR A 174 6.39 -4.48 2.47
CA THR A 174 6.05 -5.55 3.42
C THR A 174 5.60 -4.95 4.74
N LEU A 175 4.91 -5.72 5.58
CA LEU A 175 4.47 -5.29 6.91
C LEU A 175 5.64 -4.79 7.78
N ASP A 176 6.80 -5.46 7.70
CA ASP A 176 8.00 -5.09 8.47
C ASP A 176 8.76 -3.90 7.86
N HIS A 177 8.74 -3.79 6.53
CA HIS A 177 9.41 -2.73 5.78
C HIS A 177 8.44 -2.05 4.81
N PRO A 178 7.48 -1.25 5.33
CA PRO A 178 6.59 -0.47 4.50
C PRO A 178 7.35 0.71 3.87
N LYS A 179 6.99 1.05 2.63
CA LYS A 179 7.51 2.19 1.88
C LYS A 179 6.34 3.08 1.49
N SER A 180 6.54 4.39 1.56
CA SER A 180 5.51 5.39 1.22
C SER A 180 6.00 6.30 0.09
N ASN A 181 5.11 6.66 -0.83
CA ASN A 181 5.40 7.68 -1.85
C ASN A 181 5.10 9.12 -1.38
N LEU A 182 4.84 9.34 -0.07
CA LEU A 182 4.49 10.66 0.44
C LEU A 182 5.57 11.72 0.15
N MET A 183 6.85 11.36 0.25
CA MET A 183 7.94 12.30 -0.06
C MET A 183 7.85 12.80 -1.51
N GLU A 184 7.58 11.91 -2.46
CA GLU A 184 7.41 12.26 -3.87
C GLU A 184 6.20 13.19 -4.06
N ARG A 185 5.11 12.93 -3.30
CA ARG A 185 3.91 13.77 -3.30
C ARG A 185 4.17 15.16 -2.71
N MET A 186 5.11 15.29 -1.76
CA MET A 186 5.48 16.56 -1.14
C MET A 186 6.44 17.41 -1.96
N VAL A 187 7.37 16.78 -2.69
CA VAL A 187 8.38 17.48 -3.50
C VAL A 187 7.87 17.81 -4.91
N GLY A 188 6.87 17.08 -5.40
CA GLY A 188 6.52 16.99 -6.80
C GLY A 188 5.80 18.19 -7.45
N ARG A 189 5.48 19.26 -6.73
CA ARG A 189 4.81 20.43 -7.33
C ARG A 189 5.70 21.67 -7.46
N ASP A 190 6.45 22.05 -6.42
CA ASP A 190 7.08 23.39 -6.41
C ASP A 190 8.62 23.38 -6.48
N LEU A 191 9.29 22.27 -6.17
CA LEU A 191 10.76 22.25 -6.22
C LEU A 191 11.28 22.21 -7.67
N LYS A 192 10.54 21.59 -8.59
CA LYS A 192 10.89 21.54 -10.01
C LYS A 192 10.85 22.95 -10.63
N ASP A 193 9.89 23.77 -10.23
CA ASP A 193 9.76 25.15 -10.68
C ASP A 193 10.75 26.07 -9.98
N PHE A 194 11.08 25.82 -8.70
CA PHE A 194 12.09 26.57 -7.96
C PHE A 194 13.53 26.32 -8.48
N VAL A 195 13.87 25.07 -8.80
CA VAL A 195 15.17 24.72 -9.41
C VAL A 195 15.27 25.27 -10.83
N SER A 196 14.18 25.28 -11.59
CA SER A 196 14.12 25.92 -12.91
C SER A 196 14.32 27.44 -12.83
N GLY A 197 13.78 28.08 -11.79
CA GLY A 197 13.94 29.52 -11.53
C GLY A 197 15.34 29.91 -11.05
N PHE A 198 16.04 29.03 -10.34
CA PHE A 198 17.38 29.33 -9.78
C PHE A 198 18.55 29.00 -10.74
N PHE A 199 18.35 28.10 -11.72
CA PHE A 199 19.36 27.74 -12.73
C PHE A 199 19.15 28.38 -14.12
N GLY A 200 18.06 29.14 -14.32
CA GLY A 200 17.68 29.73 -15.62
C GLY A 200 18.26 31.10 -15.95
N GLY A 201 19.32 31.55 -15.27
CA GLY A 201 19.95 32.85 -15.52
C GLY A 201 20.96 32.82 -16.68
N LYS A 202 20.62 33.51 -17.78
CA LYS A 202 21.43 33.86 -18.98
C LYS A 202 21.54 32.83 -20.12
N LYS A 203 20.73 33.06 -21.16
CA LYS A 203 21.25 33.24 -22.52
C LYS A 203 20.44 34.28 -23.29
N SER A 204 20.98 35.49 -23.36
CA SER A 204 20.69 36.45 -24.41
C SER A 204 21.36 35.98 -25.70
N GLU A 205 20.62 35.83 -26.80
CA GLU A 205 20.81 36.65 -28.01
C GLU A 205 19.97 36.14 -29.21
N ARG A 206 19.07 37.04 -29.64
CA ARG A 206 18.95 37.57 -31.01
C ARG A 206 18.44 36.64 -32.14
N SER A 207 17.21 36.95 -32.53
CA SER A 207 16.58 36.61 -33.81
C SER A 207 17.25 37.29 -35.03
N LYS A 208 17.39 36.52 -36.12
CA LYS A 208 17.31 36.83 -37.58
C LYS A 208 18.49 36.20 -38.36
N ASN A 209 18.24 35.25 -39.27
CA ASN A 209 17.84 35.55 -40.64
C ASN A 209 17.43 34.28 -41.44
N LYS A 210 16.77 34.54 -42.57
CA LYS A 210 15.97 33.72 -43.50
C LYS A 210 16.66 32.53 -44.23
N LYS A 211 15.81 31.57 -44.62
CA LYS A 211 15.92 30.47 -45.62
C LYS A 211 15.96 31.05 -47.08
N PRO A 212 16.57 30.44 -48.15
CA PRO A 212 16.08 29.20 -48.80
C PRO A 212 17.12 28.26 -49.51
N ALA A 213 16.57 27.15 -50.02
CA ALA A 213 17.02 26.06 -50.94
C ALA A 213 18.39 26.18 -51.65
N ASP A 214 19.12 25.09 -51.96
CA ASP A 214 18.74 24.10 -52.99
C ASP A 214 19.63 22.83 -52.97
N ALA A 215 19.14 21.79 -53.63
CA ALA A 215 19.68 20.44 -53.82
C ALA A 215 21.06 20.37 -54.47
N THR A 216 21.81 19.29 -54.25
CA THR A 216 22.31 18.42 -55.33
C THR A 216 22.73 17.06 -54.77
N ALA A 217 22.21 16.01 -55.39
CA ALA A 217 22.51 14.60 -55.18
C ALA A 217 23.95 14.21 -55.51
N LYS A 218 24.40 13.05 -54.99
CA LYS A 218 25.12 12.02 -55.77
C LYS A 218 25.26 10.71 -54.97
N GLN A 219 24.50 9.72 -55.42
CA GLN A 219 24.82 8.29 -55.34
C GLN A 219 25.88 7.97 -56.42
N PRO A 220 26.60 6.84 -56.34
CA PRO A 220 26.24 5.73 -57.23
C PRO A 220 26.22 4.34 -56.57
N GLU A 221 25.33 3.53 -57.14
CA GLU A 221 25.23 2.05 -57.26
C GLU A 221 26.54 1.25 -57.03
N GLN A 222 26.54 -0.04 -56.65
CA GLN A 222 25.90 -1.12 -57.42
C GLN A 222 25.88 -2.50 -56.72
N ALA A 223 24.81 -3.26 -57.00
CA ALA A 223 24.68 -4.72 -57.16
C ALA A 223 24.80 -5.70 -55.96
N THR A 224 23.66 -6.29 -55.61
CA THR A 224 23.45 -7.68 -55.12
C THR A 224 23.63 -8.70 -56.27
N PRO A 225 23.90 -9.99 -56.01
CA PRO A 225 22.79 -10.94 -55.79
C PRO A 225 23.05 -12.08 -54.77
N THR A 226 21.97 -12.42 -54.06
CA THR A 226 21.39 -13.78 -53.88
C THR A 226 22.27 -14.95 -53.40
N SER A 227 21.91 -15.53 -52.25
CA SER A 227 21.40 -16.92 -52.18
C SER A 227 20.91 -17.31 -50.78
N THR A 228 19.59 -17.53 -50.72
CA THR A 228 18.93 -18.44 -49.78
C THR A 228 19.29 -19.88 -50.16
N PRO A 229 19.31 -20.81 -49.20
CA PRO A 229 18.41 -21.95 -49.35
C PRO A 229 17.52 -22.13 -48.12
N ALA A 230 16.24 -22.30 -48.41
CA ALA A 230 15.26 -22.86 -47.51
C ALA A 230 15.53 -24.37 -47.36
N ALA A 231 15.38 -24.89 -46.15
CA ALA A 231 15.01 -26.27 -45.92
C ALA A 231 13.82 -26.29 -44.97
N THR A 232 12.74 -26.86 -45.48
CA THR A 232 11.41 -26.99 -44.91
C THR A 232 11.28 -28.32 -44.15
N ILE A 233 10.24 -28.41 -43.31
CA ILE A 233 9.51 -29.60 -42.78
C ILE A 233 10.23 -30.46 -41.72
N ASP A 234 9.64 -30.90 -40.59
CA ASP A 234 8.24 -31.20 -40.23
C ASP A 234 8.00 -31.14 -38.69
N PRO A 235 6.74 -30.97 -38.23
CA PRO A 235 6.32 -31.19 -36.84
C PRO A 235 5.88 -32.65 -36.63
N ILE A 236 6.38 -33.33 -35.58
CA ILE A 236 5.89 -34.66 -35.19
C ILE A 236 5.03 -34.53 -33.93
N LEU A 237 3.72 -34.65 -34.13
CA LEU A 237 2.80 -35.27 -33.18
C LEU A 237 2.77 -36.78 -33.46
N PRO A 238 2.45 -37.62 -32.47
CA PRO A 238 1.44 -38.64 -32.71
C PRO A 238 0.30 -38.62 -31.70
N ALA A 239 -0.84 -39.07 -32.22
CA ALA A 239 -2.16 -39.12 -31.63
C ALA A 239 -2.42 -40.40 -30.81
N VAL A 240 -3.24 -40.24 -29.76
CA VAL A 240 -4.37 -41.09 -29.31
C VAL A 240 -4.16 -42.60 -29.08
N VAL A 241 -4.41 -43.04 -27.83
CA VAL A 241 -5.09 -44.33 -27.54
C VAL A 241 -6.07 -44.13 -26.37
N ALA A 242 -7.30 -44.60 -26.55
CA ALA A 242 -8.41 -44.57 -25.60
C ALA A 242 -8.66 -45.94 -24.93
N THR A 243 -9.30 -45.91 -23.74
CA THR A 243 -10.18 -46.92 -23.07
C THR A 243 -9.60 -48.25 -22.53
N PRO A 244 -10.27 -49.00 -21.59
CA PRO A 244 -11.51 -48.78 -20.82
C PRO A 244 -11.44 -49.07 -19.28
N SER A 245 -12.51 -48.76 -18.53
CA SER A 245 -12.82 -49.22 -17.15
C SER A 245 -13.40 -50.65 -17.10
N PRO A 246 -13.29 -51.34 -15.95
CA PRO A 246 -14.32 -52.30 -15.50
C PRO A 246 -14.48 -52.34 -13.94
N PRO A 247 -15.25 -53.30 -13.40
CA PRO A 247 -16.70 -53.42 -13.33
C PRO A 247 -17.34 -52.85 -12.04
#